data_AF-A0AAJ1X9Z6-F1
#
_entry.id   AF-A0AAJ1X9Z6-F1
#
_cell.length_a   1.000
_cell.length_b   1.000
_cell.length_c   1.000
_cell.angle_alpha   90.00
_cell.angle_beta   90.00
_cell.angle_gamma   90.00
#
_symmetry.space_group_name_H-M   'P 1'
#
loop_
_entity.id
_entity.type
_entity.pdbx_description
1 polymer ?
#
loop_
_entity_poly.entity_id
_entity_poly.type
_entity_poly.pdbx_seq_one_letter_code
_entity_poly.pdbx_strand_id
1 'polypeptide(L)'
;VKQLDQGMKDVARRTRLDGRPHDFTLGFDTGDAGLTIHCSRAAASDALDALVGHCQRRKYVHRADNWFGLLVREADGLPKFSLATRFPWKHDSRMEKLTQGMVLNGNSGSARSASSNRTPDGSKIGRNDPCFCGSGKKFKKCCFL
;
A
#
# COMPACT_ATOMS: atom_id res chain seq x y z
N VAL A 1 15.43 8.54 3.39
CA VAL A 1 15.68 7.53 4.46
C VAL A 1 14.59 7.51 5.53
N LYS A 2 14.21 8.64 6.16
CA LYS A 2 13.19 8.65 7.24
C LYS A 2 11.84 8.02 6.85
N GLN A 3 11.34 8.29 5.64
CA GLN A 3 10.08 7.71 5.14
C GLN A 3 10.15 6.18 4.98
N LEU A 4 11.31 5.64 4.61
CA LEU A 4 11.53 4.22 4.45
C LEU A 4 11.52 3.48 5.80
N ASP A 5 12.31 3.98 6.76
CA ASP A 5 12.36 3.43 8.11
C ASP A 5 10.97 3.45 8.78
N GLN A 6 10.25 4.57 8.64
CA GLN A 6 8.89 4.68 9.16
C GLN A 6 7.92 3.71 8.45
N GLY A 7 8.06 3.53 7.13
CA GLY A 7 7.24 2.59 6.36
C GLY A 7 7.44 1.14 6.78
N MET A 8 8.69 0.72 6.99
CA MET A 8 9.03 -0.63 7.46
C MET A 8 8.46 -0.91 8.86
N LYS A 9 8.68 0.04 9.79
CA LYS A 9 8.16 -0.07 11.17
C LYS A 9 6.65 -0.08 11.20
N ASP A 10 5.98 0.75 10.40
CA ASP A 10 4.53 0.80 10.37
C ASP A 10 3.90 -0.46 9.77
N VAL A 11 4.45 -0.99 8.67
CA VAL A 11 3.99 -2.26 8.07
C VAL A 11 4.12 -3.41 9.07
N ALA A 12 5.25 -3.54 9.77
CA ALA A 12 5.44 -4.57 10.79
C ALA A 12 4.50 -4.38 11.99
N ARG A 13 4.31 -3.14 12.46
CA ARG A 13 3.39 -2.81 13.56
C ARG A 13 1.95 -3.17 13.20
N ARG A 14 1.48 -2.82 11.99
CA ARG A 14 0.12 -3.14 11.53
C ARG A 14 -0.12 -4.64 11.48
N THR A 15 0.77 -5.41 10.86
CA THR A 15 0.69 -6.87 10.84
C THR A 15 0.67 -7.48 12.25
N ARG A 16 1.41 -6.90 13.21
CA ARG A 16 1.38 -7.37 14.60
C ARG A 16 0.03 -7.15 15.29
N LEU A 17 -0.62 -6.02 15.01
CA LEU A 17 -1.85 -5.62 15.66
C LEU A 17 -3.06 -6.44 15.19
N ASP A 18 -3.16 -6.77 13.91
CA ASP A 18 -4.34 -7.45 13.35
C ASP A 18 -4.06 -8.82 12.73
N GLY A 19 -2.79 -9.24 12.67
CA GLY A 19 -2.37 -10.50 12.07
C GLY A 19 -2.47 -10.55 10.54
N ARG A 20 -2.87 -9.46 9.87
CA ARG A 20 -3.08 -9.41 8.42
C ARG A 20 -1.81 -8.99 7.68
N PRO A 21 -1.63 -9.45 6.43
CA PRO A 21 -0.52 -8.98 5.60
C PRO A 21 -0.66 -7.50 5.31
N HIS A 22 0.46 -6.78 5.40
CA HIS A 22 0.54 -5.35 5.11
C HIS A 22 1.69 -5.07 4.16
N ASP A 23 1.52 -4.03 3.38
CA ASP A 23 2.56 -3.55 2.48
C ASP A 23 2.74 -2.03 2.53
N PHE A 24 3.90 -1.61 2.03
CA PHE A 24 4.25 -0.24 1.76
C PHE A 24 5.02 -0.21 0.45
N THR A 25 4.67 0.71 -0.46
CA THR A 25 5.38 0.89 -1.72
C THR A 25 5.80 2.33 -1.91
N LEU A 26 7.04 2.52 -2.37
CA LEU A 26 7.65 3.79 -2.70
C LEU A 26 8.15 3.73 -4.15
N GLY A 27 7.65 4.61 -5.01
CA GLY A 27 8.31 4.92 -6.28
C GLY A 27 9.42 5.94 -6.05
N PHE A 28 10.50 5.87 -6.82
CA PHE A 28 11.56 6.88 -6.77
C PHE A 28 11.31 7.99 -7.79
N ASP A 29 11.81 9.19 -7.51
CA ASP A 29 11.52 10.41 -8.30
C ASP A 29 12.02 10.32 -9.75
N THR A 30 13.03 9.49 -10.02
CA THR A 30 13.56 9.21 -11.35
C THR A 30 12.63 8.37 -12.22
N GLY A 31 11.63 7.69 -11.62
CA GLY A 31 10.63 6.88 -12.31
C GLY A 31 11.13 5.53 -12.86
N ASP A 32 12.44 5.31 -12.89
CA ASP A 32 13.08 4.08 -13.39
C ASP A 32 13.14 2.94 -12.36
N ALA A 33 12.80 3.25 -11.11
CA ALA A 33 12.93 2.36 -9.98
C ALA A 33 11.89 2.58 -8.87
N GLY A 34 11.67 1.54 -8.07
CA GLY A 34 10.85 1.61 -6.86
C GLY A 34 11.08 0.44 -5.92
N LEU A 35 10.43 0.51 -4.76
CA LEU A 35 10.57 -0.44 -3.66
C LEU A 35 9.20 -0.81 -3.09
N THR A 36 8.92 -2.10 -2.99
CA THR A 36 7.75 -2.65 -2.30
C THR A 36 8.20 -3.46 -1.08
N ILE A 37 7.53 -3.27 0.05
CA ILE A 37 7.86 -3.89 1.33
C ILE A 37 6.63 -4.64 1.82
N HIS A 38 6.75 -5.91 2.16
CA HIS A 38 5.67 -6.70 2.76
C HIS A 38 6.06 -7.17 4.17
N CYS A 39 5.06 -7.28 5.03
CA CYS A 39 5.11 -8.04 6.27
C CYS A 39 3.88 -8.94 6.34
N SER A 40 4.09 -10.22 6.64
CA SER A 40 3.02 -11.21 6.79
C SER A 40 3.47 -12.35 7.71
N ARG A 41 2.49 -13.11 8.24
CA ARG A 41 2.70 -14.35 9.01
C ARG A 41 2.66 -15.61 8.13
N ALA A 42 2.60 -15.45 6.81
CA ALA A 42 2.54 -16.57 5.88
C ALA A 42 3.86 -17.36 5.87
N ALA A 43 3.83 -18.56 5.28
CA ALA A 43 5.04 -19.31 4.99
C ALA A 43 5.98 -18.47 4.11
N ALA A 44 7.29 -18.69 4.25
CA ALA A 44 8.28 -17.88 3.55
C ALA A 44 8.14 -17.95 2.02
N SER A 45 7.78 -19.11 1.48
CA SER A 45 7.47 -19.30 0.04
C SER A 45 6.33 -18.39 -0.40
N ASP A 46 5.19 -18.45 0.29
CA ASP A 46 3.97 -17.74 -0.09
C ASP A 46 4.16 -16.22 0.04
N ALA A 47 4.90 -15.79 1.07
CA ALA A 47 5.26 -14.39 1.27
C ALA A 47 6.19 -13.88 0.14
N LEU A 48 7.15 -14.70 -0.30
CA LEU A 48 8.02 -14.36 -1.42
C LEU A 48 7.25 -14.29 -2.73
N ASP A 49 6.39 -15.26 -3.03
CA ASP A 49 5.56 -15.27 -4.24
C ASP A 49 4.64 -14.05 -4.32
N ALA A 50 4.00 -13.70 -3.19
CA ALA A 50 3.19 -12.50 -3.08
C ALA A 50 4.02 -11.23 -3.33
N LEU A 51 5.23 -11.14 -2.78
CA LEU A 51 6.14 -10.01 -2.97
C LEU A 51 6.63 -9.92 -4.42
N VAL A 52 7.02 -11.02 -5.05
CA VAL A 52 7.43 -11.08 -6.46
C VAL A 52 6.30 -10.57 -7.35
N GLY A 53 5.09 -11.12 -7.20
CA GLY A 53 3.94 -10.70 -7.99
C GLY A 53 3.60 -9.22 -7.79
N HIS A 54 3.71 -8.71 -6.55
CA HIS A 54 3.48 -7.30 -6.28
C HIS A 54 4.57 -6.42 -6.91
N CYS A 55 5.85 -6.78 -6.79
CA CYS A 55 6.95 -6.04 -7.42
C CYS A 55 6.81 -5.98 -8.95
N GLN A 56 6.45 -7.10 -9.60
CA GLN A 56 6.21 -7.13 -11.05
C GLN A 56 5.08 -6.19 -11.47
N ARG A 57 3.96 -6.18 -10.73
CA ARG A 57 2.83 -5.29 -10.99
C ARG A 57 3.19 -3.82 -10.78
N ARG A 58 3.85 -3.46 -9.67
CA ARG A 58 4.24 -2.07 -9.42
C ARG A 58 5.27 -1.58 -10.44
N LYS A 59 6.27 -2.40 -10.77
CA LYS A 59 7.17 -2.15 -11.89
C LYS A 59 6.42 -1.82 -13.18
N TYR A 60 5.42 -2.64 -13.51
CA TYR A 60 4.63 -2.45 -14.73
C TYR A 60 3.86 -1.12 -14.74
N VAL A 61 3.09 -0.82 -13.69
CA VAL A 61 2.28 0.42 -13.64
C VAL A 61 3.17 1.67 -13.62
N HIS A 62 4.32 1.61 -12.96
CA HIS A 62 5.28 2.71 -12.91
C HIS A 62 6.17 2.82 -14.16
N ARG A 63 6.06 1.91 -15.13
CA ARG A 63 6.92 1.86 -16.32
C ARG A 63 8.43 1.85 -16.00
N ALA A 64 8.78 1.17 -14.92
CA ALA A 64 10.14 1.12 -14.39
C ALA A 64 10.91 -0.08 -14.93
N ASP A 65 12.23 0.06 -15.09
CA ASP A 65 13.13 -1.03 -15.46
C ASP A 65 13.60 -1.84 -14.24
N ASN A 66 13.59 -1.20 -13.08
CA ASN A 66 14.07 -1.75 -11.82
C ASN A 66 12.95 -1.76 -10.78
N TRP A 67 12.83 -2.83 -10.01
CA TRP A 67 11.98 -2.85 -8.83
C TRP A 67 12.58 -3.71 -7.74
N PHE A 68 12.52 -3.24 -6.51
CA PHE A 68 13.07 -3.91 -5.35
C PHE A 68 11.95 -4.36 -4.43
N GLY A 69 12.11 -5.54 -3.83
CA GLY A 69 11.19 -6.08 -2.85
C GLY A 69 11.90 -6.37 -1.54
N LEU A 70 11.26 -6.04 -0.41
CA LEU A 70 11.73 -6.44 0.92
C LEU A 70 10.62 -7.18 1.67
N LEU A 71 10.95 -8.34 2.22
CA LEU A 71 10.18 -8.93 3.32
C LEU A 71 10.79 -8.45 4.62
N VAL A 72 9.97 -7.89 5.51
CA VAL A 72 10.40 -7.49 6.85
C VAL A 72 9.83 -8.43 7.91
N ARG A 73 10.57 -8.59 9.01
CA ARG A 73 10.10 -9.38 10.15
C ARG A 73 9.08 -8.60 10.94
N GLU A 74 8.03 -9.30 11.39
CA GLU A 74 7.01 -8.72 12.26
C GLU A 74 7.60 -8.24 13.60
N ALA A 75 8.64 -8.90 14.12
CA ALA A 75 9.20 -8.66 15.45
C ALA A 75 9.88 -7.28 15.62
N ASP A 76 10.55 -6.79 14.59
CA ASP A 76 11.40 -5.58 14.65
C ASP A 76 11.33 -4.71 13.39
N GLY A 77 10.63 -5.16 12.35
CA GLY A 77 10.55 -4.46 11.06
C GLY A 77 11.85 -4.52 10.25
N LEU A 78 12.84 -5.31 10.67
CA LEU A 78 14.11 -5.43 9.94
C LEU A 78 13.95 -6.37 8.73
N PRO A 79 14.75 -6.16 7.67
CA PRO A 79 14.72 -7.02 6.49
C PRO A 79 15.01 -8.49 6.84
N LYS A 80 14.19 -9.39 6.29
CA LYS A 80 14.34 -10.85 6.33
C LYS A 80 14.84 -11.38 4.99
N PHE A 81 14.24 -10.91 3.90
CA PHE A 81 14.60 -11.27 2.53
C PHE A 81 14.50 -10.06 1.63
N SER A 82 15.28 -10.07 0.55
CA SER A 82 15.24 -9.06 -0.50
C SER A 82 15.16 -9.72 -1.88
N LEU A 83 14.49 -9.06 -2.82
CA LEU A 83 14.49 -9.46 -4.22
C LEU A 83 14.67 -8.25 -5.14
N ALA A 84 15.11 -8.50 -6.37
CA ALA A 84 15.24 -7.49 -7.41
C ALA A 84 14.65 -7.99 -8.73
N THR A 85 13.78 -7.18 -9.33
CA THR A 85 13.10 -7.43 -10.61
C THR A 85 13.64 -6.46 -11.66
N ARG A 86 14.74 -6.82 -12.34
CA ARG A 86 15.48 -5.93 -13.25
C ARG A 86 15.42 -6.43 -14.69
N PHE A 87 14.75 -5.67 -15.56
CA PHE A 87 14.64 -5.92 -17.00
C PHE A 87 13.91 -4.73 -17.65
N PRO A 88 14.18 -4.40 -18.93
CA PRO A 88 13.50 -3.30 -19.61
C PRO A 88 11.97 -3.46 -19.57
N TRP A 89 11.26 -2.39 -19.23
CA TRP A 89 9.81 -2.39 -19.28
C TRP A 89 9.33 -2.59 -20.72
N LYS A 90 8.34 -3.46 -20.89
CA LYS A 90 7.66 -3.67 -22.16
C LYS A 90 6.18 -3.81 -21.87
N HIS A 91 5.36 -3.31 -22.81
CA HIS A 91 3.93 -3.52 -22.77
C HIS A 91 3.62 -5.04 -22.80
N ASP A 92 2.75 -5.49 -21.91
CA ASP A 92 2.29 -6.87 -21.79
C ASP A 92 0.79 -6.85 -21.48
N SER A 93 -0.03 -7.33 -22.42
CA SER A 93 -1.49 -7.34 -22.30
C SER A 93 -2.01 -8.11 -21.09
N ARG A 94 -1.26 -9.12 -20.61
CA ARG A 94 -1.59 -9.84 -19.37
C ARG A 94 -1.33 -8.94 -18.17
N MET A 95 -0.19 -8.24 -18.14
CA MET A 95 0.12 -7.30 -17.06
C MET A 95 -0.86 -6.14 -17.03
N GLU A 96 -1.27 -5.60 -18.18
CA GLU A 96 -2.30 -4.56 -18.28
C GLU A 96 -3.58 -4.97 -17.54
N LYS A 97 -4.10 -6.18 -17.83
CA LYS A 97 -5.28 -6.74 -17.15
C LYS A 97 -5.05 -6.94 -15.65
N LEU A 98 -3.89 -7.47 -15.27
CA LEU A 98 -3.55 -7.74 -13.85
C LEU A 98 -3.34 -6.46 -13.03
N THR A 99 -3.02 -5.35 -13.68
CA THR A 99 -2.79 -4.07 -13.01
C THR A 99 -3.95 -3.08 -13.17
N GLN A 100 -5.03 -3.49 -13.83
CA GLN A 100 -6.21 -2.66 -14.00
C GLN A 100 -6.75 -2.21 -12.63
N GLY A 101 -6.85 -0.89 -12.42
CA GLY A 101 -7.33 -0.30 -11.17
C GLY A 101 -6.27 -0.11 -10.08
N MET A 102 -5.00 -0.44 -10.33
CA MET A 102 -3.92 -0.11 -9.40
C MET A 102 -3.66 1.40 -9.36
N VAL A 103 -3.57 1.95 -8.15
CA VAL A 103 -3.21 3.35 -7.94
C VAL A 103 -1.69 3.47 -7.80
N LEU A 104 -1.08 4.32 -8.64
CA LEU A 104 0.35 4.62 -8.65
C LEU A 104 0.83 5.13 -7.28
N ASN A 105 0.11 6.11 -6.72
CA ASN A 105 0.41 6.70 -5.42
C ASN A 105 -0.76 6.48 -4.47
N GLY A 106 -0.57 5.63 -3.46
CA GLY A 106 -1.61 5.37 -2.48
C GLY A 106 -1.13 4.34 -1.48
N ASN A 107 -0.91 4.81 -0.26
CA ASN A 107 -0.72 4.00 0.94
C ASN A 107 -1.70 2.80 0.91
N SER A 108 -1.19 1.58 0.68
CA SER A 108 -1.96 0.33 0.83
C SER A 108 -2.27 0.13 2.31
N GLY A 109 -3.19 0.94 2.83
CA GLY A 109 -3.85 0.75 4.10
C GLY A 109 -5.29 0.42 3.78
N SER A 110 -5.57 -0.88 3.72
CA SER A 110 -6.90 -1.46 3.50
C SER A 110 -7.52 -1.16 2.13
N ALA A 111 -8.27 -2.15 1.63
CA ALA A 111 -9.50 -1.83 0.95
C ALA A 111 -10.17 -0.69 1.72
N ARG A 112 -10.28 0.50 1.12
CA ARG A 112 -11.17 1.50 1.66
C ARG A 112 -12.53 0.80 1.64
N SER A 113 -12.97 0.26 2.78
CA SER A 113 -14.37 0.38 3.17
C SER A 113 -14.71 1.79 2.76
N ALA A 114 -15.54 1.93 1.74
CA ALA A 114 -15.96 3.22 1.25
C ALA A 114 -16.35 3.99 2.51
N SER A 115 -15.51 4.96 2.92
CA SER A 115 -15.75 5.78 4.10
C SER A 115 -17.17 6.24 3.91
N SER A 116 -18.10 5.77 4.74
CA SER A 116 -19.50 6.06 4.50
C SER A 116 -19.61 7.55 4.72
N ASN A 117 -19.60 8.30 3.62
CA ASN A 117 -20.05 9.68 3.58
C ASN A 117 -21.56 9.63 3.78
N ARG A 118 -21.99 9.11 4.93
CA ARG A 118 -23.37 8.99 5.32
C ARG A 118 -23.51 9.46 6.75
N THR A 119 -24.49 10.30 6.98
CA THR A 119 -24.96 10.69 8.31
C THR A 119 -25.67 9.50 8.99
N PRO A 120 -26.05 9.60 10.28
CA PRO A 120 -26.85 8.58 10.95
C PRO A 120 -28.19 8.26 10.26
N ASP A 121 -28.77 9.21 9.54
CA ASP A 121 -29.97 9.05 8.70
C ASP A 121 -29.67 8.45 7.31
N GLY A 122 -28.42 8.15 7.00
CA GLY A 122 -28.02 7.49 5.75
C GLY A 122 -27.89 8.43 4.54
N SER A 123 -28.14 9.73 4.69
CA SER A 123 -27.96 10.72 3.63
C SER A 123 -26.49 11.02 3.36
N LYS A 124 -26.16 11.35 2.11
CA LYS A 124 -24.76 11.60 1.74
C LYS A 124 -24.26 12.92 2.34
N ILE A 125 -23.17 12.88 3.11
CA ILE A 125 -22.50 14.08 3.65
C ILE A 125 -21.26 14.45 2.83
N GLY A 126 -21.13 15.73 2.48
CA GLY A 126 -19.95 16.27 1.82
C GLY A 126 -18.77 16.39 2.78
N ARG A 127 -17.55 16.10 2.30
CA ARG A 127 -16.32 16.17 3.11
C ARG A 127 -16.07 17.54 3.76
N ASN A 128 -16.56 18.62 3.16
CA ASN A 128 -16.40 19.97 3.70
C ASN A 128 -17.58 20.44 4.56
N ASP A 129 -18.67 19.67 4.64
CA ASP A 129 -19.89 20.03 5.36
C ASP A 129 -19.66 19.97 6.88
N PRO A 130 -20.47 20.68 7.68
CA PRO A 130 -20.45 20.55 9.14
C PRO A 130 -20.68 19.10 9.57
N CYS A 131 -19.88 18.62 10.52
CA CYS A 131 -19.97 17.25 10.99
C CYS A 131 -21.24 17.04 11.82
N PHE A 132 -21.97 15.95 11.54
CA PHE A 132 -23.24 15.60 12.21
C PHE A 132 -23.11 15.34 13.72
N CYS A 133 -21.91 15.14 14.25
CA CYS A 133 -21.66 14.93 15.68
C CYS A 133 -21.79 16.21 16.54
N GLY A 134 -22.17 17.34 15.94
CA GLY A 134 -22.34 18.61 16.65
C GLY A 134 -21.03 19.34 16.99
N SER A 135 -19.88 18.86 16.51
CA SER A 135 -18.57 19.45 16.83
C SER A 135 -18.28 20.81 16.17
N GLY A 136 -19.08 21.23 15.20
CA GLY A 136 -18.84 22.43 14.38
C GLY A 136 -17.65 22.33 13.40
N LYS A 137 -16.91 21.21 13.40
CA LYS A 137 -15.80 20.97 12.47
C LYS A 137 -16.32 20.45 11.11
N LYS A 138 -15.55 20.65 10.03
CA LYS A 138 -15.80 20.00 8.73
C LYS A 138 -15.74 18.47 8.89
N PHE A 139 -16.59 17.72 8.20
CA PHE A 139 -16.65 16.26 8.28
C PHE A 139 -15.28 15.61 8.05
N LYS A 140 -14.53 16.07 7.04
CA LYS A 140 -13.15 15.61 6.74
C LYS A 140 -12.12 15.82 7.85
N LYS A 141 -12.41 16.67 8.84
CA LYS A 141 -11.55 16.97 9.99
C LYS A 141 -12.13 16.42 11.30
N CYS A 142 -13.17 15.61 11.23
CA CYS A 142 -13.87 15.06 12.40
C CYS A 142 -14.17 13.58 12.21
N CYS A 143 -15.40 13.19 11.86
CA CYS A 143 -15.84 11.79 11.80
C CYS A 143 -15.51 11.07 10.47
N PHE A 144 -14.67 11.64 9.61
CA PHE A 144 -14.22 11.01 8.37
C PHE A 144 -12.96 10.16 8.62
N LEU A 145 -13.16 8.89 9.00
CA LEU A 145 -12.13 7.86 9.10
C LEU A 145 -12.51 6.65 8.23
#